data_AF-A0A0L0HAR5-F1
#
_entry.id   AF-A0A0L0HAR5-F1
#
_cell.length_a   1.000
_cell.length_b   1.000
_cell.length_c   1.000
_cell.angle_alpha   90.00
_cell.angle_beta   90.00
_cell.angle_gamma   90.00
#
_symmetry.space_group_name_H-M   'P 1'
#
loop_
_entity.id
_entity.type
_entity.pdbx_description
1 polymer ?
#
loop_
_entity_poly.entity_id
_entity_poly.type
_entity_poly.pdbx_seq_one_letter_code
_entity_poly.pdbx_strand_id
1 'polypeptide(L)'
;MPTTMPHSTSTGINNSNLQDAVLSEAIAIVRAVPNTPDMQRLATALTTIALALEGVSGDNARDLIARYDLSPEPFIALLPLSHMDDSVQRNIAKIIQRLLQPLSYQEIQSRFGQLIIAGLDDPRGPLRHLALSALEKATDADATINMLIQSPFFVPVLESLAFPDVDVALRVENLLFKIAHSETGLQAILGDDALSILNQLLAESETVKFRVYDLAMRICTISDEVLHQFQSSDLLKSMTEELHSDDVLSRLNAVQIFTKLSESECGNRFLHNANVLVQLAGILETDAGDIDDILVKSAIIKFFGHVAATKPADFVAMHSSLGILDLFDRQLNSDRKELAEPVILAIGNIGSSAEGLVALDEQKTLLNDFIDQINSTTGDLKITGLQSASCLIGVKSSSGAGLSAITHRIFLGIAGEANPLQNLMRYAKAAFEENRVAAYAIFKGMAMHDWGLREINYSYDFVSFLMDRQIEPSVTGKEWKYSVVQAICSNPNANEILDANIIGRFQRYVREGPFYKGVEPVVALESG
;
A
#
# COMPACT_ATOMS: atom_id res chain seq x y z
N MET A 1 -59.99 -13.91 -44.99
CA MET A 1 -60.28 -15.04 -44.08
C MET A 1 -59.00 -15.45 -43.38
N PRO A 2 -59.09 -15.84 -42.10
CA PRO A 2 -58.14 -15.41 -41.05
C PRO A 2 -57.36 -16.58 -40.43
N THR A 3 -56.27 -16.27 -39.73
CA THR A 3 -55.95 -16.93 -38.44
C THR A 3 -54.98 -16.09 -37.62
N THR A 4 -55.56 -15.48 -36.58
CA THR A 4 -54.93 -14.83 -35.43
C THR A 4 -54.27 -15.83 -34.49
N MET A 5 -53.16 -15.45 -33.85
CA MET A 5 -52.77 -15.89 -32.50
C MET A 5 -52.19 -14.68 -31.75
N PRO A 6 -52.34 -14.62 -30.41
CA PRO A 6 -52.49 -13.37 -29.67
C PRO A 6 -51.16 -12.78 -29.20
N HIS A 7 -51.07 -11.46 -29.21
CA HIS A 7 -50.10 -10.74 -28.39
C HIS A 7 -50.45 -10.95 -26.91
N SER A 8 -49.59 -11.69 -26.22
CA SER A 8 -49.53 -11.71 -24.76
C SER A 8 -49.14 -10.31 -24.28
N THR A 9 -50.10 -9.60 -23.69
CA THR A 9 -49.82 -8.46 -22.81
C THR A 9 -49.10 -8.99 -21.58
N SER A 10 -47.77 -9.05 -21.66
CA SER A 10 -46.91 -9.13 -20.48
C SER A 10 -47.13 -7.84 -19.69
N THR A 11 -47.84 -7.97 -18.58
CA THR A 11 -47.95 -6.97 -17.53
C THR A 11 -46.55 -6.68 -17.00
N GLY A 12 -45.92 -5.65 -17.56
CA GLY A 12 -44.82 -4.95 -16.91
C GLY A 12 -45.35 -4.27 -15.66
N ILE A 13 -45.51 -5.03 -14.57
CA ILE A 13 -45.62 -4.43 -13.25
C ILE A 13 -44.28 -3.74 -13.03
N ASN A 14 -44.32 -2.41 -13.08
CA ASN A 14 -43.21 -1.49 -12.89
C ASN A 14 -42.33 -1.95 -11.71
N ASN A 15 -41.10 -2.39 -12.00
CA ASN A 15 -40.09 -2.71 -10.97
C ASN A 15 -39.90 -1.56 -9.97
N SER A 16 -40.09 -0.29 -10.38
CA SER A 16 -40.03 0.88 -9.50
C SER A 16 -41.15 0.93 -8.46
N ASN A 17 -42.38 0.58 -8.83
CA ASN A 17 -43.52 0.59 -7.90
C ASN A 17 -43.41 -0.54 -6.85
N LEU A 18 -42.82 -1.67 -7.25
CA LEU A 18 -42.58 -2.79 -6.35
C LEU A 18 -41.48 -2.43 -5.31
N GLN A 19 -40.41 -1.78 -5.75
CA GLN A 19 -39.33 -1.30 -4.87
C GLN A 19 -39.84 -0.25 -3.87
N ASP A 20 -40.64 0.73 -4.31
CA ASP A 20 -41.22 1.75 -3.42
C ASP A 20 -42.16 1.13 -2.36
N ALA A 21 -42.94 0.11 -2.72
CA ALA A 21 -43.84 -0.58 -1.80
C ALA A 21 -43.07 -1.38 -0.74
N VAL A 22 -42.05 -2.11 -1.15
CA VAL A 22 -41.18 -2.89 -0.25
C VAL A 22 -40.44 -1.98 0.74
N LEU A 23 -39.92 -0.85 0.27
CA LEU A 23 -39.26 0.12 1.15
C LEU A 23 -40.25 0.78 2.14
N SER A 24 -41.46 1.12 1.67
CA SER A 24 -42.52 1.68 2.55
C SER A 24 -42.90 0.71 3.66
N GLU A 25 -43.06 -0.58 3.34
CA GLU A 25 -43.35 -1.62 4.33
C GLU A 25 -42.21 -1.77 5.34
N ALA A 26 -40.95 -1.80 4.88
CA ALA A 26 -39.79 -1.87 5.74
C ALA A 26 -39.73 -0.69 6.74
N ILE A 27 -40.01 0.53 6.29
CA ILE A 27 -40.04 1.72 7.14
C ILE A 27 -41.18 1.65 8.17
N ALA A 28 -42.35 1.17 7.76
CA ALA A 28 -43.48 0.98 8.66
C ALA A 28 -43.16 -0.03 9.77
N ILE A 29 -42.45 -1.12 9.44
CA ILE A 29 -41.97 -2.11 10.41
C ILE A 29 -41.06 -1.46 11.45
N VAL A 30 -40.09 -0.65 11.04
CA VAL A 30 -39.18 0.06 11.96
C VAL A 30 -39.92 1.03 12.87
N ARG A 31 -40.90 1.77 12.35
CA ARG A 31 -41.70 2.73 13.15
C ARG A 31 -42.65 2.05 14.14
N ALA A 32 -43.04 0.79 13.88
CA ALA A 32 -43.99 0.04 14.70
C ALA A 32 -43.35 -0.77 15.85
N VAL A 33 -42.01 -0.77 15.96
CA VAL A 33 -41.26 -1.61 16.92
C VAL A 33 -41.68 -1.52 18.40
N PRO A 34 -42.22 -0.40 18.94
CA PRO A 34 -42.72 -0.40 20.32
C PRO A 34 -43.80 -1.46 20.63
N ASN A 35 -44.40 -2.10 19.61
CA ASN A 35 -45.56 -2.98 19.76
C ASN A 35 -45.29 -4.48 19.48
N THR A 36 -44.07 -4.97 19.72
CA THR A 36 -43.53 -6.36 19.57
C THR A 36 -42.85 -6.66 18.21
N PRO A 37 -41.51 -6.82 18.15
CA PRO A 37 -40.83 -7.13 16.91
C PRO A 37 -40.69 -8.64 16.70
N ASP A 38 -41.22 -9.13 15.58
CA ASP A 38 -40.62 -10.26 14.90
C ASP A 38 -39.22 -9.82 14.45
N MET A 39 -38.19 -10.30 15.16
CA MET A 39 -36.79 -9.89 14.93
C MET A 39 -36.30 -10.23 13.53
N GLN A 40 -36.83 -11.28 12.90
CA GLN A 40 -36.45 -11.66 11.55
C GLN A 40 -37.04 -10.69 10.52
N ARG A 41 -38.28 -10.23 10.74
CA ARG A 41 -38.89 -9.16 9.93
C ARG A 41 -38.19 -7.83 10.13
N LEU A 42 -37.79 -7.50 11.35
CA LEU A 42 -37.01 -6.29 11.64
C LEU A 42 -35.64 -6.31 10.93
N ALA A 43 -34.91 -7.43 11.01
CA ALA A 43 -33.62 -7.58 10.32
C ALA A 43 -33.76 -7.43 8.80
N THR A 44 -34.80 -8.01 8.21
CA THR A 44 -35.11 -7.90 6.78
C THR A 44 -35.46 -6.46 6.39
N ALA A 45 -36.27 -5.78 7.21
CA ALA A 45 -36.63 -4.38 7.01
C ALA A 45 -35.39 -3.46 7.07
N LEU A 46 -34.53 -3.64 8.08
CA LEU A 46 -33.29 -2.86 8.22
C LEU A 46 -32.34 -3.10 7.04
N THR A 47 -32.19 -4.34 6.58
CA THR A 47 -31.37 -4.66 5.40
C THR A 47 -31.91 -3.98 4.16
N THR A 48 -33.24 -3.99 3.97
CA THR A 48 -33.90 -3.34 2.84
C THR A 48 -33.65 -1.83 2.84
N ILE A 49 -33.81 -1.18 4.00
CA ILE A 49 -33.57 0.26 4.15
C ILE A 49 -32.09 0.60 3.94
N ALA A 50 -31.17 -0.19 4.51
CA ALA A 50 -29.74 0.02 4.35
C ALA A 50 -29.32 -0.06 2.87
N LEU A 51 -29.79 -1.08 2.13
CA LEU A 51 -29.51 -1.22 0.70
C LEU A 51 -30.09 -0.07 -0.13
N ALA A 52 -31.31 0.39 0.21
CA ALA A 52 -31.92 1.54 -0.46
C ALA A 52 -31.14 2.84 -0.24
N LEU A 53 -30.52 3.02 0.93
CA LEU A 53 -29.67 4.17 1.23
C LEU A 53 -28.24 4.03 0.67
N GLU A 54 -27.73 2.80 0.48
CA GLU A 54 -26.41 2.54 -0.11
C GLU A 54 -26.41 2.64 -1.64
N GLY A 55 -27.47 2.20 -2.31
CA GLY A 55 -27.56 2.11 -3.78
C GLY A 55 -27.71 3.46 -4.51
N VAL A 56 -27.57 4.58 -3.80
CA VAL A 56 -28.06 5.89 -4.22
C VAL A 56 -26.99 6.96 -3.96
N SER A 57 -26.66 7.77 -4.97
CA SER A 57 -25.70 8.89 -4.87
C SER A 57 -26.18 9.99 -3.91
N GLY A 58 -25.28 10.84 -3.41
CA GLY A 58 -25.56 11.79 -2.32
C GLY A 58 -26.79 12.68 -2.47
N ASP A 59 -27.08 13.20 -3.66
CA ASP A 59 -28.28 14.01 -3.92
C ASP A 59 -29.57 13.16 -3.90
N ASN A 60 -29.53 11.98 -4.52
CA ASN A 60 -30.66 11.07 -4.55
C ASN A 60 -30.97 10.48 -3.15
N ALA A 61 -29.96 10.39 -2.26
CA ALA A 61 -30.16 9.95 -0.88
C ALA A 61 -30.94 10.98 -0.06
N ARG A 62 -30.71 12.29 -0.29
CA ARG A 62 -31.49 13.36 0.33
C ARG A 62 -32.95 13.34 -0.12
N ASP A 63 -33.17 13.12 -1.42
CA ASP A 63 -34.53 13.00 -1.97
C ASP A 63 -35.28 11.81 -1.37
N LEU A 64 -34.61 10.67 -1.19
CA LEU A 64 -35.20 9.49 -0.56
C LEU A 64 -35.51 9.73 0.92
N ILE A 65 -34.60 10.35 1.67
CA ILE A 65 -34.82 10.74 3.07
C ILE A 65 -36.04 11.66 3.19
N ALA A 66 -36.14 12.67 2.33
CA ALA A 66 -37.26 13.62 2.32
C ALA A 66 -38.57 12.95 1.91
N ARG A 67 -38.56 12.11 0.87
CA ARG A 67 -39.75 11.42 0.34
C ARG A 67 -40.41 10.52 1.37
N TYR A 68 -39.60 9.87 2.22
CA TYR A 68 -40.07 8.91 3.22
C TYR A 68 -40.10 9.46 4.65
N ASP A 69 -39.74 10.72 4.85
CA ASP A 69 -39.65 11.38 6.17
C ASP A 69 -38.79 10.56 7.15
N LEU A 70 -37.61 10.14 6.68
CA LEU A 70 -36.69 9.35 7.49
C LEU A 70 -35.94 10.25 8.46
N SER A 71 -35.98 9.92 9.75
CA SER A 71 -35.22 10.59 10.80
C SER A 71 -34.38 9.59 11.58
N PRO A 72 -33.28 10.02 12.24
CA PRO A 72 -32.42 9.11 13.01
C PRO A 72 -33.10 8.47 14.22
N GLU A 73 -34.07 9.15 14.85
CA GLU A 73 -34.62 8.78 16.17
C GLU A 73 -35.26 7.39 16.22
N PRO A 74 -36.10 6.97 15.26
CA PRO A 74 -36.66 5.62 15.25
C PRO A 74 -35.59 4.54 15.22
N PHE A 75 -34.48 4.77 14.49
CA PHE A 75 -33.38 3.80 14.40
C PHE A 75 -32.50 3.82 15.65
N ILE A 76 -32.27 5.00 16.25
CA ILE A 76 -31.57 5.13 17.53
C ILE A 76 -32.31 4.36 18.63
N ALA A 77 -33.64 4.42 18.66
CA ALA A 77 -34.47 3.68 19.62
C ALA A 77 -34.32 2.15 19.50
N LEU A 78 -33.77 1.63 18.40
CA LEU A 78 -33.49 0.21 18.19
C LEU A 78 -32.12 -0.22 18.71
N LEU A 79 -31.20 0.70 19.01
CA LEU A 79 -29.85 0.37 19.49
C LEU A 79 -29.83 -0.44 20.80
N PRO A 80 -30.75 -0.22 21.76
CA PRO A 80 -30.87 -1.08 22.95
C PRO A 80 -31.48 -2.44 22.66
N LEU A 81 -32.20 -2.62 21.55
CA LEU A 81 -32.84 -3.90 21.20
C LEU A 81 -31.90 -4.84 20.44
N SER A 82 -30.73 -4.36 20.00
CA SER A 82 -29.81 -5.08 19.12
C SER A 82 -28.84 -6.02 19.84
N HIS A 83 -29.13 -6.46 21.06
CA HIS A 83 -28.21 -7.27 21.88
C HIS A 83 -27.91 -8.69 21.35
N MET A 84 -28.45 -9.11 20.19
CA MET A 84 -28.39 -10.53 19.75
C MET A 84 -27.86 -10.78 18.33
N ASP A 85 -27.69 -9.76 17.48
CA ASP A 85 -27.20 -9.97 16.10
C ASP A 85 -26.33 -8.79 15.60
N ASP A 86 -25.05 -9.07 15.37
CA ASP A 86 -24.06 -8.11 14.84
C ASP A 86 -24.44 -7.55 13.48
N SER A 87 -25.18 -8.31 12.66
CA SER A 87 -25.63 -7.84 11.33
C SER A 87 -26.72 -6.76 11.46
N VAL A 88 -27.66 -6.95 12.38
CA VAL A 88 -28.74 -5.99 12.69
C VAL A 88 -28.15 -4.70 13.23
N GLN A 89 -27.23 -4.80 14.20
CA GLN A 89 -26.60 -3.63 14.79
C GLN A 89 -25.78 -2.83 13.76
N ARG A 90 -25.04 -3.52 12.86
CA ARG A 90 -24.32 -2.86 11.77
C ARG A 90 -25.25 -2.15 10.80
N ASN A 91 -26.38 -2.75 10.45
CA ASN A 91 -27.36 -2.11 9.57
C ASN A 91 -27.99 -0.86 10.21
N ILE A 92 -28.36 -0.94 11.50
CA ILE A 92 -28.87 0.23 12.24
C ILE A 92 -27.83 1.35 12.24
N ALA A 93 -26.57 1.05 12.59
CA ALA A 93 -25.51 2.04 12.62
C ALA A 93 -25.26 2.68 11.24
N LYS A 94 -25.22 1.90 10.17
CA LYS A 94 -25.09 2.39 8.79
C LYS A 94 -26.24 3.32 8.39
N ILE A 95 -27.48 2.94 8.70
CA ILE A 95 -28.65 3.77 8.41
C ILE A 95 -28.55 5.10 9.17
N ILE A 96 -28.29 5.07 10.48
CA ILE A 96 -28.14 6.29 11.28
C ILE A 96 -27.03 7.17 10.70
N GLN A 97 -25.87 6.60 10.38
CA GLN A 97 -24.76 7.33 9.77
C GLN A 97 -25.20 8.09 8.50
N ARG A 98 -25.98 7.44 7.62
CA ARG A 98 -26.53 8.09 6.40
C ARG A 98 -27.54 9.17 6.73
N LEU A 99 -28.42 8.95 7.70
CA LEU A 99 -29.40 9.94 8.13
C LEU A 99 -28.77 11.16 8.84
N LEU A 100 -27.57 11.00 9.40
CA LEU A 100 -26.81 12.11 9.96
C LEU A 100 -26.06 12.92 8.89
N GLN A 101 -25.78 12.38 7.69
CA GLN A 101 -25.06 13.08 6.61
C GLN A 101 -25.61 14.45 6.19
N PRO A 102 -26.93 14.72 6.16
CA PRO A 102 -27.42 16.06 5.85
C PRO A 102 -27.30 17.08 7.00
N LEU A 103 -27.12 16.65 8.25
CA LEU A 103 -27.12 17.54 9.43
C LEU A 103 -25.76 18.23 9.65
N SER A 104 -25.75 19.47 10.12
CA SER A 104 -24.53 20.14 10.57
C SER A 104 -23.98 19.52 11.87
N TYR A 105 -22.70 19.75 12.18
CA TYR A 105 -22.12 19.33 13.46
C TYR A 105 -22.86 19.93 14.66
N GLN A 106 -23.28 21.20 14.58
CA GLN A 106 -24.06 21.89 15.62
C GLN A 106 -25.40 21.21 15.91
N GLU A 107 -26.12 20.81 14.86
CA GLU A 107 -27.39 20.08 15.00
C GLU A 107 -27.16 18.70 15.61
N ILE A 108 -26.11 18.00 15.20
CA ILE A 108 -25.75 16.68 15.73
C ILE A 108 -25.40 16.77 17.21
N GLN A 109 -24.52 17.70 17.59
CA GLN A 109 -24.10 17.91 18.97
C GLN A 109 -25.28 18.27 19.87
N SER A 110 -26.13 19.21 19.44
CA SER A 110 -27.26 19.69 20.25
C SER A 110 -28.36 18.63 20.42
N ARG A 111 -28.65 17.83 19.38
CA ARG A 111 -29.72 16.83 19.42
C ARG A 111 -29.28 15.49 19.99
N PHE A 112 -28.05 15.07 19.73
CA PHE A 112 -27.59 13.70 19.98
C PHE A 112 -26.38 13.63 20.92
N GLY A 113 -25.95 14.74 21.54
CA GLY A 113 -24.73 14.77 22.37
C GLY A 113 -24.63 13.70 23.46
N GLN A 114 -25.71 13.43 24.20
CA GLN A 114 -25.72 12.36 25.22
C GLN A 114 -25.55 10.96 24.61
N LEU A 115 -26.12 10.73 23.43
CA LEU A 115 -26.01 9.45 22.72
C LEU A 115 -24.62 9.27 22.11
N ILE A 116 -23.97 10.36 21.71
CA ILE A 116 -22.57 10.33 21.25
C ILE A 116 -21.67 9.91 22.42
N ILE A 117 -21.83 10.49 23.61
CA ILE A 117 -21.08 10.08 24.81
C ILE A 117 -21.32 8.60 25.11
N ALA A 118 -22.59 8.17 25.13
CA ALA A 118 -22.93 6.77 25.35
C ALA A 118 -22.30 5.84 24.29
N GLY A 119 -22.26 6.28 23.03
CA GLY A 119 -21.62 5.52 21.94
C GLY A 119 -20.10 5.45 22.05
N LEU A 120 -19.44 6.52 22.50
CA LEU A 120 -17.99 6.53 22.76
C LEU A 120 -17.61 5.62 23.93
N ASP A 121 -18.49 5.48 24.93
CA ASP A 121 -18.28 4.59 26.09
C ASP A 121 -18.72 3.13 25.81
N ASP A 122 -19.54 2.88 24.78
CA ASP A 122 -20.08 1.54 24.51
C ASP A 122 -18.96 0.54 24.13
N PRO A 123 -18.98 -0.69 24.67
CA PRO A 123 -17.96 -1.70 24.37
C PRO A 123 -18.08 -2.28 22.96
N ARG A 124 -19.15 -2.00 22.21
CA ARG A 124 -19.39 -2.55 20.87
C ARG A 124 -18.83 -1.62 19.79
N GLY A 125 -17.89 -2.12 18.99
CA GLY A 125 -17.22 -1.37 17.92
C GLY A 125 -18.16 -0.61 16.97
N PRO A 126 -19.27 -1.18 16.48
CA PRO A 126 -20.18 -0.46 15.58
C PRO A 126 -20.80 0.82 16.15
N LEU A 127 -21.04 0.90 17.47
CA LEU A 127 -21.64 2.09 18.09
C LEU A 127 -20.60 3.16 18.36
N ARG A 128 -19.41 2.77 18.78
CA ARG A 128 -18.27 3.67 18.90
C ARG A 128 -17.88 4.26 17.55
N HIS A 129 -17.86 3.43 16.51
CA HIS A 129 -17.66 3.87 15.13
C HIS A 129 -18.74 4.87 14.67
N LEU A 130 -20.02 4.62 14.99
CA LEU A 130 -21.11 5.55 14.68
C LEU A 130 -20.92 6.91 15.38
N ALA A 131 -20.58 6.90 16.67
CA ALA A 131 -20.31 8.11 17.43
C ALA A 131 -19.15 8.91 16.83
N LEU A 132 -18.03 8.26 16.52
CA LEU A 132 -16.88 8.89 15.87
C LEU A 132 -17.24 9.45 14.49
N SER A 133 -18.02 8.72 13.68
CA SER A 133 -18.48 9.23 12.38
C SER A 133 -19.37 10.46 12.50
N ALA A 134 -20.12 10.60 13.59
CA ALA A 134 -20.90 11.81 13.84
C ALA A 134 -20.00 13.00 14.18
N LEU A 135 -18.90 12.77 14.91
CA LEU A 135 -17.92 13.77 15.31
C LEU A 135 -16.99 14.22 14.17
N GLU A 136 -16.75 13.38 13.17
CA GLU A 136 -15.92 13.75 12.01
C GLU A 136 -16.41 15.00 11.28
N LYS A 137 -17.71 15.29 11.34
CA LYS A 137 -18.29 16.52 10.77
C LYS A 137 -17.79 17.79 11.43
N ALA A 138 -17.24 17.70 12.64
CA ALA A 138 -16.60 18.85 13.27
C ALA A 138 -15.37 19.33 12.48
N THR A 139 -14.75 18.45 11.68
CA THR A 139 -13.52 18.74 10.93
C THR A 139 -13.74 19.53 9.64
N ASP A 140 -14.99 19.89 9.31
CA ASP A 140 -15.34 20.65 8.10
C ASP A 140 -14.93 22.14 8.19
N ALA A 141 -14.79 22.68 9.41
CA ALA A 141 -14.39 24.07 9.64
C ALA A 141 -13.70 24.27 11.00
N ASP A 142 -12.79 25.24 11.11
CA ASP A 142 -12.07 25.56 12.37
C ASP A 142 -13.02 25.89 13.53
N ALA A 143 -14.13 26.60 13.25
CA ALA A 143 -15.11 26.94 14.27
C ALA A 143 -15.76 25.70 14.92
N THR A 144 -16.03 24.66 14.13
CA THR A 144 -16.61 23.41 14.62
C THR A 144 -15.57 22.50 15.26
N ILE A 145 -14.30 22.57 14.83
CA ILE A 145 -13.17 21.95 15.54
C ILE A 145 -13.07 22.53 16.95
N ASN A 146 -13.10 23.85 17.09
CA ASN A 146 -13.04 24.52 18.39
C ASN A 146 -14.22 24.11 19.30
N MET A 147 -15.42 23.94 18.73
CA MET A 147 -16.56 23.41 19.49
C MET A 147 -16.36 21.96 19.94
N LEU A 148 -15.69 21.11 19.15
CA LEU A 148 -15.40 19.72 19.51
C LEU A 148 -14.37 19.62 20.63
N ILE A 149 -13.25 20.34 20.52
CA ILE A 149 -12.18 20.29 21.53
C ILE A 149 -12.63 20.84 22.90
N GLN A 150 -13.60 21.76 22.93
CA GLN A 150 -14.21 22.30 24.15
C GLN A 150 -15.39 21.46 24.68
N SER A 151 -15.79 20.41 23.95
CA SER A 151 -16.92 19.57 24.31
C SER A 151 -16.49 18.43 25.24
N PRO A 152 -17.44 17.77 25.95
CA PRO A 152 -17.16 16.56 26.72
C PRO A 152 -16.76 15.36 25.84
N PHE A 153 -16.70 15.50 24.50
CA PHE A 153 -16.33 14.40 23.59
C PHE A 153 -14.82 14.28 23.40
N PHE A 154 -14.05 15.36 23.60
CA PHE A 154 -12.63 15.38 23.21
C PHE A 154 -11.79 14.34 23.95
N VAL A 155 -11.93 14.26 25.27
CA VAL A 155 -11.23 13.26 26.10
C VAL A 155 -11.62 11.82 25.73
N PRO A 156 -12.93 11.46 25.65
CA PRO A 156 -13.33 10.13 25.16
C PRO A 156 -12.83 9.78 23.75
N VAL A 157 -12.65 10.77 22.87
CA VAL A 157 -12.05 10.55 21.55
C VAL A 157 -10.57 10.16 21.69
N LEU A 158 -9.79 10.84 22.53
CA LEU A 158 -8.39 10.47 22.80
C LEU A 158 -8.30 9.06 23.39
N GLU A 159 -9.09 8.77 24.42
CA GLU A 159 -9.14 7.46 25.09
C GLU A 159 -9.56 6.32 24.14
N SER A 160 -10.33 6.65 23.10
CA SER A 160 -10.74 5.66 22.09
C SER A 160 -9.60 5.11 21.23
N LEU A 161 -8.38 5.67 21.31
CA LEU A 161 -7.16 5.03 20.77
C LEU A 161 -6.88 3.67 21.41
N ALA A 162 -7.25 3.49 22.68
CA ALA A 162 -7.11 2.25 23.42
C ALA A 162 -8.12 1.16 23.01
N PHE A 163 -9.14 1.52 22.23
CA PHE A 163 -10.23 0.60 21.94
C PHE A 163 -9.74 -0.62 21.13
N PRO A 164 -10.09 -1.87 21.49
CA PRO A 164 -9.49 -3.06 20.86
C PRO A 164 -9.70 -3.16 19.35
N ASP A 165 -10.83 -2.67 18.84
CA ASP A 165 -11.16 -2.69 17.41
C ASP A 165 -10.23 -1.78 16.59
N VAL A 166 -9.58 -2.36 15.58
CA VAL A 166 -8.58 -1.68 14.74
C VAL A 166 -9.22 -0.61 13.86
N ASP A 167 -10.43 -0.84 13.35
CA ASP A 167 -11.12 0.13 12.48
C ASP A 167 -11.52 1.37 13.28
N VAL A 168 -11.95 1.19 14.53
CA VAL A 168 -12.21 2.30 15.46
C VAL A 168 -10.94 3.09 15.73
N ALA A 169 -9.84 2.42 16.10
CA ALA A 169 -8.58 3.10 16.41
C ALA A 169 -8.05 3.91 15.22
N LEU A 170 -8.08 3.33 14.01
CA LEU A 170 -7.70 4.03 12.78
C LEU A 170 -8.61 5.24 12.51
N ARG A 171 -9.91 5.12 12.80
CA ARG A 171 -10.85 6.24 12.66
C ARG A 171 -10.57 7.36 13.66
N VAL A 172 -10.24 7.03 14.90
CA VAL A 172 -9.81 7.99 15.93
C VAL A 172 -8.54 8.71 15.48
N GLU A 173 -7.53 7.97 15.02
CA GLU A 173 -6.29 8.53 14.51
C GLU A 173 -6.56 9.52 13.36
N ASN A 174 -7.41 9.15 12.40
CA ASN A 174 -7.80 10.03 11.29
C ASN A 174 -8.54 11.29 11.77
N LEU A 175 -9.42 11.17 12.76
CA LEU A 175 -10.15 12.30 13.33
C LEU A 175 -9.18 13.27 14.04
N LEU A 176 -8.32 12.75 14.91
CA LEU A 176 -7.33 13.55 15.63
C LEU A 176 -6.32 14.19 14.68
N PHE A 177 -5.88 13.47 13.65
CA PHE A 177 -5.01 14.04 12.62
C PHE A 177 -5.68 15.21 11.90
N LYS A 178 -6.96 15.11 11.52
CA LYS A 178 -7.72 16.22 10.92
C LYS A 178 -7.88 17.40 11.87
N ILE A 179 -8.15 17.14 13.16
CA ILE A 179 -8.22 18.18 14.19
C ILE A 179 -6.89 18.94 14.27
N ALA A 180 -5.75 18.22 14.22
CA ALA A 180 -4.41 18.81 14.28
C ALA A 180 -4.05 19.71 13.09
N HIS A 181 -4.83 19.74 12.00
CA HIS A 181 -4.61 20.69 10.89
C HIS A 181 -5.08 22.11 11.23
N SER A 182 -5.93 22.26 12.25
CA SER A 182 -6.33 23.55 12.80
C SER A 182 -5.35 23.96 13.89
N GLU A 183 -4.95 25.23 13.93
CA GLU A 183 -4.05 25.75 14.98
C GLU A 183 -4.61 25.49 16.39
N THR A 184 -5.91 25.74 16.60
CA THR A 184 -6.59 25.48 17.89
C THR A 184 -6.66 23.99 18.22
N GLY A 185 -6.87 23.14 17.22
CA GLY A 185 -6.92 21.69 17.40
C GLY A 185 -5.55 21.10 17.74
N LEU A 186 -4.50 21.57 17.09
CA LEU A 186 -3.12 21.22 17.40
C LEU A 186 -2.75 21.62 18.83
N GLN A 187 -3.04 22.87 19.22
CA GLN A 187 -2.80 23.35 20.59
C GLN A 187 -3.55 22.53 21.64
N ALA A 188 -4.77 22.05 21.33
CA ALA A 188 -5.51 21.18 22.23
C ALA A 188 -4.88 19.80 22.39
N ILE A 189 -4.37 19.20 21.31
CA ILE A 189 -3.68 17.89 21.34
C ILE A 189 -2.33 18.00 22.07
N LEU A 190 -1.63 19.11 21.90
CA LEU A 190 -0.36 19.41 22.55
C LEU A 190 -0.51 20.02 23.95
N GLY A 191 -1.73 20.22 24.43
CA GLY A 191 -1.99 20.72 25.78
C GLY A 191 -1.70 19.66 26.85
N ASP A 192 -1.35 20.13 28.06
CA ASP A 192 -0.94 19.27 29.19
C ASP A 192 -1.95 18.15 29.48
N ASP A 193 -3.26 18.44 29.43
CA ASP A 193 -4.32 17.46 29.70
C ASP A 193 -4.33 16.34 28.65
N ALA A 194 -4.24 16.69 27.37
CA ALA A 194 -4.24 15.72 26.27
C ALA A 194 -2.94 14.91 26.26
N LEU A 195 -1.79 15.56 26.44
CA LEU A 195 -0.50 14.87 26.54
C LEU A 195 -0.45 13.93 27.75
N SER A 196 -1.05 14.30 28.89
CA SER A 196 -1.18 13.42 30.06
C SER A 196 -1.97 12.15 29.72
N ILE A 197 -3.10 12.27 29.01
CA ILE A 197 -3.88 11.12 28.55
C ILE A 197 -3.07 10.27 27.58
N LEU A 198 -2.45 10.87 26.57
CA LEU A 198 -1.62 10.13 25.59
C LEU A 198 -0.46 9.39 26.27
N ASN A 199 0.18 10.00 27.27
CA ASN A 199 1.23 9.36 28.06
C ASN A 199 0.70 8.20 28.93
N GLN A 200 -0.52 8.31 29.47
CA GLN A 200 -1.16 7.18 30.17
C GLN A 200 -1.42 6.01 29.22
N LEU A 201 -1.86 6.31 27.99
CA LEU A 201 -2.12 5.31 26.96
C LEU A 201 -0.86 4.54 26.54
N LEU A 202 0.32 5.17 26.57
CA LEU A 202 1.60 4.49 26.31
C LEU A 202 1.87 3.33 27.28
N ALA A 203 1.30 3.36 28.49
CA ALA A 203 1.49 2.35 29.52
C ALA A 203 0.46 1.21 29.49
N GLU A 204 -0.58 1.27 28.65
CA GLU A 204 -1.66 0.27 28.67
C GLU A 204 -1.27 -1.07 28.03
N SER A 205 -0.80 -1.03 26.78
CA SER A 205 -0.32 -2.22 26.05
C SER A 205 0.53 -1.81 24.86
N GLU A 206 1.37 -2.71 24.35
CA GLU A 206 2.18 -2.47 23.15
C GLU A 206 1.34 -2.01 21.95
N THR A 207 0.15 -2.62 21.76
CA THR A 207 -0.75 -2.23 20.66
C THR A 207 -1.23 -0.78 20.81
N VAL A 208 -1.61 -0.36 22.02
CA VAL A 208 -2.09 1.00 22.28
C VAL A 208 -0.93 2.00 22.20
N LYS A 209 0.22 1.65 22.75
CA LYS A 209 1.45 2.43 22.70
C LYS A 209 1.82 2.81 21.26
N PHE A 210 1.88 1.83 20.36
CA PHE A 210 2.22 2.09 18.96
C PHE A 210 1.14 2.86 18.19
N ARG A 211 -0.13 2.82 18.59
CA ARG A 211 -1.18 3.69 18.02
C ARG A 211 -0.99 5.15 18.42
N VAL A 212 -0.56 5.41 19.66
CA VAL A 212 -0.21 6.76 20.11
C VAL A 212 1.01 7.28 19.34
N TYR A 213 2.04 6.45 19.17
CA TYR A 213 3.21 6.82 18.36
C TYR A 213 2.85 7.06 16.89
N ASP A 214 2.05 6.19 16.26
CA ASP A 214 1.58 6.38 14.88
C ASP A 214 0.83 7.72 14.74
N LEU A 215 -0.07 8.06 15.67
CA LEU A 215 -0.75 9.35 15.68
C LEU A 215 0.23 10.53 15.80
N ALA A 216 1.10 10.51 16.81
CA ALA A 216 2.06 11.59 17.07
C ALA A 216 2.97 11.82 15.86
N MET A 217 3.50 10.73 15.29
CA MET A 217 4.35 10.79 14.11
C MET A 217 3.62 11.30 12.88
N ARG A 218 2.37 10.87 12.68
CA ARG A 218 1.55 11.37 11.58
C ARG A 218 1.29 12.86 11.72
N ILE A 219 0.95 13.36 12.91
CA ILE A 219 0.79 14.80 13.17
C ILE A 219 2.09 15.57 12.89
N CYS A 220 3.25 15.03 13.28
CA CYS A 220 4.55 15.65 13.01
C CYS A 220 4.84 15.85 11.51
N THR A 221 4.16 15.11 10.61
CA THR A 221 4.33 15.29 9.15
C THR A 221 3.55 16.48 8.58
N ILE A 222 2.73 17.19 9.37
CA ILE A 222 1.94 18.35 8.91
C ILE A 222 2.86 19.52 8.51
N SER A 223 3.85 19.85 9.32
CA SER A 223 4.84 20.90 9.00
C SER A 223 6.08 20.83 9.92
N ASP A 224 7.17 21.49 9.52
CA ASP A 224 8.38 21.65 10.34
C ASP A 224 8.09 22.32 11.70
N GLU A 225 7.15 23.27 11.73
CA GLU A 225 6.75 23.98 12.96
C GLU A 225 6.03 23.04 13.94
N VAL A 226 5.11 22.20 13.42
CA VAL A 226 4.40 21.19 14.22
C VAL A 226 5.39 20.19 14.81
N LEU A 227 6.34 19.71 14.01
CA LEU A 227 7.39 18.82 14.48
C LEU A 227 8.21 19.46 15.61
N HIS A 228 8.60 20.73 15.48
CA HIS A 228 9.34 21.45 16.52
C HIS A 228 8.53 21.58 17.82
N GLN A 229 7.22 21.79 17.73
CA GLN A 229 6.35 21.79 18.90
C GLN A 229 6.27 20.40 19.56
N PHE A 230 6.19 19.32 18.78
CA PHE A 230 6.21 17.95 19.30
C PHE A 230 7.56 17.55 19.91
N GLN A 231 8.68 18.12 19.46
CA GLN A 231 10.00 17.88 20.06
C GLN A 231 10.10 18.35 21.51
N SER A 232 9.24 19.29 21.93
CA SER A 232 9.13 19.69 23.33
C SER A 232 8.38 18.68 24.20
N SER A 233 7.70 17.71 23.59
CA SER A 233 7.03 16.61 24.29
C SER A 233 7.97 15.42 24.49
N ASP A 234 7.80 14.68 25.60
CA ASP A 234 8.54 13.45 25.86
C ASP A 234 8.15 12.30 24.90
N LEU A 235 7.03 12.40 24.17
CA LEU A 235 6.51 11.36 23.27
C LEU A 235 7.51 10.96 22.18
N LEU A 236 8.11 11.95 21.50
CA LEU A 236 9.06 11.68 20.41
C LEU A 236 10.34 11.04 20.94
N LYS A 237 10.78 11.46 22.13
CA LYS A 237 11.97 10.88 22.78
C LYS A 237 11.72 9.44 23.17
N SER A 238 10.61 9.16 23.87
CA SER A 238 10.23 7.79 24.25
C SER A 238 10.09 6.87 23.03
N MET A 239 9.54 7.37 21.92
CA MET A 239 9.47 6.61 20.66
C MET A 239 10.86 6.21 20.13
N THR A 240 11.84 7.11 20.17
CA THR A 240 13.20 6.77 19.73
C THR A 240 13.88 5.75 20.65
N GLU A 241 13.54 5.75 21.94
CA GLU A 241 14.08 4.80 22.92
C GLU A 241 13.56 3.37 22.69
N GLU A 242 12.39 3.19 22.06
CA GLU A 242 11.83 1.86 21.72
C GLU A 242 12.72 1.03 20.78
N LEU A 243 13.61 1.69 20.01
CA LEU A 243 14.60 0.99 19.19
C LEU A 243 15.57 0.11 20.02
N HIS A 244 15.69 0.42 21.31
CA HIS A 244 16.51 -0.29 22.30
C HIS A 244 15.68 -1.10 23.30
N SER A 245 14.39 -1.32 23.04
CA SER A 245 13.54 -2.17 23.88
C SER A 245 14.06 -3.62 23.91
N ASP A 246 13.83 -4.33 25.02
CA ASP A 246 14.10 -5.77 25.11
C ASP A 246 13.10 -6.59 24.27
N ASP A 247 11.94 -6.01 23.91
CA ASP A 247 10.96 -6.65 23.03
C ASP A 247 11.27 -6.39 21.56
N VAL A 248 11.57 -7.47 20.82
CA VAL A 248 11.80 -7.44 19.38
C VAL A 248 10.63 -6.84 18.62
N LEU A 249 9.39 -7.05 19.07
CA LEU A 249 8.21 -6.49 18.41
C LEU A 249 8.18 -4.96 18.52
N SER A 250 8.53 -4.40 19.68
CA SER A 250 8.65 -2.95 19.86
C SER A 250 9.73 -2.37 18.95
N ARG A 251 10.91 -3.01 18.89
CA ARG A 251 12.00 -2.58 17.99
C ARG A 251 11.57 -2.59 16.53
N LEU A 252 10.89 -3.64 16.08
CA LEU A 252 10.40 -3.77 14.71
C LEU A 252 9.33 -2.73 14.37
N ASN A 253 8.36 -2.52 15.26
CA ASN A 253 7.34 -1.50 15.09
C ASN A 253 7.96 -0.10 15.06
N ALA A 254 9.01 0.15 15.84
CA ALA A 254 9.75 1.41 15.80
C ALA A 254 10.38 1.67 14.42
N VAL A 255 11.09 0.68 13.87
CA VAL A 255 11.67 0.77 12.51
C VAL A 255 10.59 0.98 11.45
N GLN A 256 9.41 0.36 11.61
CA GLN A 256 8.29 0.57 10.69
C GLN A 256 7.77 2.02 10.73
N ILE A 257 7.61 2.62 11.90
CA ILE A 257 7.23 4.02 12.05
C ILE A 257 8.28 4.95 11.44
N PHE A 258 9.58 4.68 11.66
CA PHE A 258 10.66 5.43 11.05
C PHE A 258 10.63 5.34 9.51
N THR A 259 10.28 4.18 8.96
CA THR A 259 10.11 4.01 7.52
C THR A 259 9.02 4.93 6.97
N LYS A 260 7.83 4.97 7.61
CA LYS A 260 6.75 5.88 7.21
C LYS A 260 7.18 7.36 7.28
N LEU A 261 7.97 7.73 8.30
CA LEU A 261 8.45 9.11 8.45
C LEU A 261 9.42 9.55 7.37
N SER A 262 10.28 8.63 6.93
CA SER A 262 11.28 8.90 5.88
C SER A 262 10.65 9.31 4.55
N GLU A 263 9.37 8.98 4.33
CA GLU A 263 8.61 9.39 3.13
C GLU A 263 8.38 10.91 3.08
N SER A 264 8.37 11.60 4.22
CA SER A 264 8.19 13.07 4.31
C SER A 264 9.51 13.82 4.53
N GLU A 265 9.61 15.06 4.06
CA GLU A 265 10.80 15.90 4.29
C GLU A 265 11.02 16.22 5.78
N CYS A 266 9.94 16.57 6.49
CA CYS A 266 9.97 16.88 7.92
C CYS A 266 10.36 15.64 8.74
N GLY A 267 9.78 14.48 8.42
CA GLY A 267 10.11 13.21 9.07
C GLY A 267 11.55 12.77 8.83
N ASN A 268 12.08 12.90 7.60
CA ASN A 268 13.50 12.59 7.35
C ASN A 268 14.44 13.50 8.18
N ARG A 269 14.13 14.80 8.26
CA ARG A 269 14.90 15.73 9.09
C ARG A 269 14.83 15.39 10.58
N PHE A 270 13.67 14.95 11.07
CA PHE A 270 13.54 14.44 12.43
C PHE A 270 14.45 13.23 12.67
N LEU A 271 14.39 12.22 11.79
CA LEU A 271 15.21 11.01 11.93
C LEU A 271 16.71 11.33 11.99
N HIS A 272 17.15 12.31 11.21
CA HIS A 272 18.51 12.82 11.25
C HIS A 272 18.82 13.54 12.58
N ASN A 273 18.01 14.52 12.97
CA ASN A 273 18.26 15.36 14.15
C ASN A 273 18.13 14.60 15.48
N ALA A 274 17.24 13.61 15.55
CA ALA A 274 17.06 12.75 16.72
C ALA A 274 18.09 11.60 16.76
N ASN A 275 19.10 11.60 15.89
CA ASN A 275 20.13 10.57 15.77
C ASN A 275 19.57 9.15 15.51
N VAL A 276 18.35 9.03 14.99
CA VAL A 276 17.75 7.73 14.68
C VAL A 276 18.55 7.02 13.59
N LEU A 277 18.95 7.75 12.54
CA LEU A 277 19.75 7.19 11.45
C LEU A 277 21.09 6.62 11.93
N VAL A 278 21.73 7.31 12.88
CA VAL A 278 22.98 6.85 13.52
C VAL A 278 22.75 5.60 14.35
N GLN A 279 21.67 5.53 15.12
CA GLN A 279 21.32 4.36 15.92
C GLN A 279 21.02 3.14 15.03
N LEU A 280 20.27 3.32 13.94
CA LEU A 280 19.99 2.27 12.96
C LEU A 280 21.28 1.72 12.34
N ALA A 281 22.19 2.61 11.93
CA ALA A 281 23.51 2.21 11.42
C ALA A 281 24.35 1.47 12.48
N GLY A 282 24.34 1.93 13.73
CA GLY A 282 25.03 1.29 14.84
C GLY A 282 24.53 -0.14 15.13
N ILE A 283 23.23 -0.40 14.97
CA ILE A 283 22.68 -1.76 15.10
C ILE A 283 23.17 -2.68 13.97
N LEU A 284 23.32 -2.15 12.75
CA LEU A 284 23.91 -2.94 11.64
C LEU A 284 25.41 -3.17 11.83
N GLU A 285 26.11 -2.31 12.57
CA GLU A 285 27.55 -2.44 12.76
C GLU A 285 27.96 -3.67 13.57
N THR A 286 27.14 -4.06 14.54
CA THR A 286 27.41 -5.22 15.41
C THR A 286 27.31 -6.55 14.65
N ASP A 287 27.80 -7.64 15.23
CA ASP A 287 27.46 -8.99 14.76
C ASP A 287 26.04 -9.34 15.19
N ALA A 288 25.28 -10.08 14.37
CA ALA A 288 23.95 -10.50 14.77
C ALA A 288 24.04 -11.68 15.75
N GLY A 289 23.48 -11.54 16.95
CA GLY A 289 23.54 -12.56 17.99
C GLY A 289 22.53 -13.68 17.77
N ASP A 290 21.25 -13.38 17.96
CA ASP A 290 20.15 -14.36 17.90
C ASP A 290 19.22 -14.12 16.69
N ILE A 291 18.02 -14.69 16.73
CA ILE A 291 17.01 -14.52 15.66
C ILE A 291 16.39 -13.12 15.72
N ASP A 292 16.23 -12.55 16.92
CA ASP A 292 15.62 -11.24 17.11
C ASP A 292 16.52 -10.15 16.51
N ASP A 293 17.84 -10.27 16.69
CA ASP A 293 18.81 -9.43 16.02
C ASP A 293 18.74 -9.53 14.49
N ILE A 294 18.58 -10.74 13.93
CA ILE A 294 18.38 -10.89 12.48
C ILE A 294 17.15 -10.12 12.02
N LEU A 295 16.03 -10.27 12.73
CA LEU A 295 14.76 -9.65 12.36
C LEU A 295 14.89 -8.12 12.36
N VAL A 296 15.48 -7.55 13.41
CA VAL A 296 15.67 -6.10 13.51
C VAL A 296 16.64 -5.60 12.45
N LYS A 297 17.79 -6.26 12.24
CA LYS A 297 18.72 -5.88 11.16
C LYS A 297 18.08 -5.98 9.79
N SER A 298 17.29 -7.01 9.53
CA SER A 298 16.53 -7.16 8.29
C SER A 298 15.55 -6.01 8.09
N ALA A 299 14.87 -5.56 9.14
CA ALA A 299 13.99 -4.39 9.09
C ALA A 299 14.77 -3.10 8.79
N ILE A 300 15.94 -2.92 9.41
CA ILE A 300 16.80 -1.74 9.19
C ILE A 300 17.37 -1.72 7.77
N ILE A 301 17.82 -2.86 7.24
CA ILE A 301 18.26 -2.99 5.85
C ILE A 301 17.13 -2.62 4.89
N LYS A 302 15.90 -3.10 5.16
CA LYS A 302 14.70 -2.74 4.39
C LYS A 302 14.37 -1.26 4.50
N PHE A 303 14.54 -0.63 5.66
CA PHE A 303 14.38 0.82 5.85
C PHE A 303 15.32 1.59 4.89
N PHE A 304 16.62 1.31 4.91
CA PHE A 304 17.57 2.01 4.03
C PHE A 304 17.32 1.70 2.55
N GLY A 305 16.96 0.45 2.22
CA GLY A 305 16.54 0.10 0.87
C GLY A 305 15.27 0.83 0.42
N HIS A 306 14.30 1.05 1.31
CA HIS A 306 13.11 1.83 1.03
C HIS A 306 13.46 3.30 0.75
N VAL A 307 14.26 3.93 1.61
CA VAL A 307 14.67 5.33 1.39
C VAL A 307 15.43 5.47 0.07
N ALA A 308 16.27 4.51 -0.30
CA ALA A 308 16.97 4.55 -1.58
C ALA A 308 16.03 4.47 -2.80
N ALA A 309 14.92 3.73 -2.69
CA ALA A 309 13.93 3.63 -3.76
C ALA A 309 13.04 4.87 -3.88
N THR A 310 12.70 5.52 -2.76
CA THR A 310 11.76 6.66 -2.74
C THR A 310 12.47 8.02 -2.80
N LYS A 311 13.64 8.14 -2.18
CA LYS A 311 14.46 9.35 -2.10
C LYS A 311 15.96 9.05 -2.34
N PRO A 312 16.37 8.76 -3.58
CA PRO A 312 17.75 8.37 -3.90
C PRO A 312 18.82 9.37 -3.44
N ALA A 313 18.56 10.67 -3.58
CA ALA A 313 19.52 11.72 -3.18
C ALA A 313 19.74 11.74 -1.65
N ASP A 314 18.68 11.54 -0.87
CA ASP A 314 18.77 11.47 0.59
C ASP A 314 19.54 10.22 1.03
N PHE A 315 19.29 9.08 0.38
CA PHE A 315 20.06 7.86 0.61
C PHE A 315 21.55 8.07 0.35
N VAL A 316 21.93 8.72 -0.76
CA VAL A 316 23.34 8.99 -1.09
C VAL A 316 23.99 9.89 -0.03
N ALA A 317 23.27 10.91 0.45
CA ALA A 317 23.75 11.76 1.54
C ALA A 317 23.93 10.97 2.85
N MET A 318 22.98 10.11 3.20
CA MET A 318 23.08 9.21 4.36
C MET A 318 24.27 8.25 4.22
N HIS A 319 24.42 7.58 3.09
CA HIS A 319 25.54 6.68 2.83
C HIS A 319 26.88 7.40 2.98
N SER A 320 27.01 8.60 2.40
CA SER A 320 28.23 9.41 2.48
C SER A 320 28.63 9.76 3.93
N SER A 321 27.65 9.86 4.83
CA SER A 321 27.89 10.21 6.24
C SER A 321 28.03 9.00 7.17
N LEU A 322 27.32 7.90 6.91
CA LEU A 322 27.18 6.75 7.82
C LEU A 322 27.80 5.45 7.29
N GLY A 323 28.31 5.41 6.05
CA GLY A 323 28.90 4.19 5.48
C GLY A 323 27.90 3.06 5.27
N ILE A 324 26.64 3.38 4.91
CA ILE A 324 25.56 2.37 4.81
C ILE A 324 25.89 1.21 3.87
N LEU A 325 26.53 1.46 2.71
CA LEU A 325 26.93 0.39 1.80
C LEU A 325 28.05 -0.49 2.39
N ASP A 326 28.98 0.05 3.18
CA ASP A 326 29.98 -0.73 3.91
C ASP A 326 29.32 -1.66 4.95
N LEU A 327 28.27 -1.18 5.62
CA LEU A 327 27.49 -1.99 6.55
C LEU A 327 26.76 -3.13 5.82
N PHE A 328 26.19 -2.86 4.64
CA PHE A 328 25.55 -3.89 3.81
C PHE A 328 26.55 -4.94 3.34
N ASP A 329 27.76 -4.53 2.97
CA ASP A 329 28.85 -5.43 2.57
C ASP A 329 29.19 -6.41 3.70
N ARG A 330 29.31 -5.88 4.92
CA ARG A 330 29.52 -6.70 6.11
C ARG A 330 28.37 -7.68 6.36
N GLN A 331 27.11 -7.23 6.24
CA GLN A 331 25.96 -8.09 6.48
C GLN A 331 25.81 -9.18 5.41
N LEU A 332 26.06 -8.87 4.14
CA LEU A 332 25.99 -9.81 3.02
C LEU A 332 27.01 -10.94 3.17
N ASN A 333 28.19 -10.60 3.67
CA ASN A 333 29.31 -11.53 3.86
C ASN A 333 29.39 -12.12 5.28
N SER A 334 28.37 -11.89 6.12
CA SER A 334 28.32 -12.43 7.47
C SER A 334 28.02 -13.94 7.47
N ASP A 335 28.32 -14.61 8.59
CA ASP A 335 27.97 -16.02 8.79
C ASP A 335 26.43 -16.25 8.87
N ARG A 336 25.65 -15.18 9.05
CA ARG A 336 24.19 -15.21 9.17
C ARG A 336 23.54 -15.06 7.80
N LYS A 337 23.46 -16.18 7.10
CA LYS A 337 22.95 -16.26 5.70
C LYS A 337 21.54 -15.72 5.51
N GLU A 338 20.74 -15.67 6.56
CA GLU A 338 19.38 -15.12 6.53
C GLU A 338 19.36 -13.61 6.25
N LEU A 339 20.47 -12.90 6.48
CA LEU A 339 20.60 -11.47 6.15
C LEU A 339 20.92 -11.21 4.67
N ALA A 340 21.32 -12.24 3.90
CA ALA A 340 21.71 -12.07 2.50
C ALA A 340 20.53 -11.58 1.64
N GLU A 341 19.33 -12.14 1.84
CA GLU A 341 18.15 -11.77 1.05
C GLU A 341 17.72 -10.30 1.27
N PRO A 342 17.53 -9.81 2.52
CA PRO A 342 17.28 -8.39 2.76
C PRO A 342 18.31 -7.46 2.11
N VAL A 343 19.61 -7.80 2.18
CA VAL A 343 20.67 -6.99 1.59
C VAL A 343 20.58 -6.99 0.05
N ILE A 344 20.39 -8.17 -0.57
CA ILE A 344 20.21 -8.30 -2.02
C ILE A 344 19.02 -7.47 -2.52
N LEU A 345 17.90 -7.47 -1.79
CA LEU A 345 16.73 -6.65 -2.12
C LEU A 345 17.04 -5.16 -1.96
N ALA A 346 17.72 -4.76 -0.89
CA ALA A 346 18.07 -3.37 -0.66
C ALA A 346 19.05 -2.85 -1.73
N ILE A 347 20.03 -3.64 -2.17
CA ILE A 347 20.91 -3.33 -3.30
C ILE A 347 20.09 -3.13 -4.58
N GLY A 348 19.11 -3.99 -4.84
CA GLY A 348 18.19 -3.85 -5.97
C GLY A 348 17.43 -2.51 -5.95
N ASN A 349 16.94 -2.10 -4.78
CA ASN A 349 16.27 -0.81 -4.59
C ASN A 349 17.22 0.37 -4.77
N ILE A 350 18.41 0.32 -4.17
CA ILE A 350 19.44 1.37 -4.31
C ILE A 350 19.81 1.55 -5.78
N GLY A 351 20.13 0.44 -6.45
CA GLY A 351 20.55 0.44 -7.84
C GLY A 351 19.44 0.69 -8.85
N SER A 352 18.20 0.91 -8.42
CA SER A 352 17.07 1.25 -9.32
C SER A 352 17.08 2.73 -9.78
N SER A 353 17.96 3.55 -9.20
CA SER A 353 18.17 4.96 -9.51
C SER A 353 19.56 5.21 -10.10
N ALA A 354 19.76 6.34 -10.79
CA ALA A 354 21.06 6.69 -11.35
C ALA A 354 22.08 7.00 -10.23
N GLU A 355 21.67 7.75 -9.23
CA GLU A 355 22.48 8.18 -8.10
C GLU A 355 22.89 6.98 -7.23
N GLY A 356 21.95 6.09 -6.92
CA GLY A 356 22.24 4.89 -6.14
C GLY A 356 23.10 3.89 -6.92
N LEU A 357 22.94 3.78 -8.24
CA LEU A 357 23.80 2.93 -9.07
C LEU A 357 25.24 3.46 -9.13
N VAL A 358 25.44 4.78 -9.16
CA VAL A 358 26.78 5.39 -9.04
C VAL A 358 27.40 5.09 -7.68
N ALA A 359 26.64 5.26 -6.59
CA ALA A 359 27.13 4.94 -5.25
C ALA A 359 27.54 3.46 -5.11
N LEU A 360 26.77 2.53 -5.71
CA LEU A 360 27.14 1.12 -5.76
C LEU A 360 28.40 0.85 -6.61
N ASP A 361 28.61 1.57 -7.72
CA ASP A 361 29.84 1.43 -8.51
C ASP A 361 31.08 1.96 -7.79
N GLU A 362 30.91 3.00 -6.95
CA GLU A 362 31.95 3.49 -6.06
C GLU A 362 32.29 2.45 -4.99
N GLN A 363 31.30 1.73 -4.45
CA GLN A 363 31.51 0.61 -3.54
C GLN A 363 31.70 -0.73 -4.26
N LYS A 364 32.87 -0.90 -4.87
CA LYS A 364 33.19 -2.06 -5.73
C LYS A 364 33.14 -3.41 -5.03
N THR A 365 33.48 -3.49 -3.74
CA THR A 365 33.48 -4.76 -2.99
C THR A 365 32.07 -5.29 -2.90
N LEU A 366 31.15 -4.49 -2.37
CA LEU A 366 29.72 -4.82 -2.25
C LEU A 366 29.12 -5.24 -3.58
N LEU A 367 29.40 -4.50 -4.67
CA LEU A 367 28.83 -4.81 -5.96
C LEU A 367 29.36 -6.13 -6.55
N ASN A 368 30.64 -6.44 -6.35
CA ASN A 368 31.22 -7.71 -6.76
C ASN A 368 30.69 -8.86 -5.90
N ASP A 369 30.60 -8.67 -4.59
CA ASP A 369 30.08 -9.70 -3.67
C ASP A 369 28.60 -9.96 -3.93
N PHE A 370 27.82 -8.95 -4.28
CA PHE A 370 26.45 -9.11 -4.78
C PHE A 370 26.39 -9.98 -6.04
N ILE A 371 27.26 -9.73 -7.03
CA ILE A 371 27.34 -10.55 -8.24
C ILE A 371 27.75 -11.99 -7.91
N ASP A 372 28.71 -12.19 -7.02
CA ASP A 372 29.20 -13.50 -6.60
C ASP A 372 28.14 -14.28 -5.81
N GLN A 373 27.36 -13.60 -4.96
CA GLN A 373 26.19 -14.16 -4.28
C GLN A 373 25.13 -14.59 -5.30
N ILE A 374 24.83 -13.75 -6.30
CA ILE A 374 23.93 -14.17 -7.39
C ILE A 374 24.48 -15.40 -8.07
N ASN A 375 25.77 -15.45 -8.40
CA ASN A 375 26.36 -16.56 -9.16
C ASN A 375 26.39 -17.88 -8.37
N SER A 376 26.66 -17.83 -7.08
CA SER A 376 26.83 -19.01 -6.21
C SER A 376 25.53 -19.58 -5.61
N THR A 377 24.48 -18.76 -5.48
CA THR A 377 23.20 -19.18 -4.88
C THR A 377 22.31 -19.97 -5.85
N THR A 378 21.31 -20.67 -5.30
CA THR A 378 20.28 -21.43 -6.04
C THR A 378 18.90 -21.21 -5.41
N GLY A 379 17.84 -21.74 -6.03
CA GLY A 379 16.47 -21.61 -5.49
C GLY A 379 15.97 -20.17 -5.46
N ASP A 380 15.18 -19.83 -4.44
CA ASP A 380 14.51 -18.54 -4.31
C ASP A 380 15.50 -17.37 -4.24
N LEU A 381 16.63 -17.54 -3.53
CA LEU A 381 17.65 -16.50 -3.42
C LEU A 381 18.30 -16.16 -4.77
N LYS A 382 18.44 -17.14 -5.68
CA LYS A 382 18.87 -16.88 -7.07
C LYS A 382 17.84 -16.01 -7.80
N ILE A 383 16.55 -16.30 -7.62
CA ILE A 383 15.46 -15.56 -8.27
C ILE A 383 15.44 -14.12 -7.76
N THR A 384 15.49 -13.92 -6.44
CA THR A 384 15.61 -12.60 -5.80
C THR A 384 16.84 -11.85 -6.32
N GLY A 385 18.00 -12.52 -6.39
CA GLY A 385 19.22 -11.94 -6.91
C GLY A 385 19.12 -11.47 -8.37
N LEU A 386 18.54 -12.30 -9.25
CA LEU A 386 18.31 -11.94 -10.65
C LEU A 386 17.31 -10.78 -10.80
N GLN A 387 16.27 -10.75 -9.97
CA GLN A 387 15.30 -9.64 -9.93
C GLN A 387 15.96 -8.34 -9.46
N SER A 388 16.73 -8.37 -8.37
CA SER A 388 17.51 -7.21 -7.91
C SER A 388 18.48 -6.72 -8.99
N ALA A 389 19.21 -7.63 -9.64
CA ALA A 389 20.11 -7.26 -10.73
C ALA A 389 19.37 -6.63 -11.93
N SER A 390 18.13 -7.05 -12.19
CA SER A 390 17.30 -6.44 -13.24
C SER A 390 16.97 -4.98 -12.95
N CYS A 391 16.82 -4.60 -11.67
CA CYS A 391 16.63 -3.20 -11.27
C CYS A 391 17.87 -2.36 -11.62
N LEU A 392 19.08 -2.87 -11.31
CA LEU A 392 20.34 -2.21 -11.64
C LEU A 392 20.52 -2.05 -13.15
N ILE A 393 20.29 -3.13 -13.91
CA ILE A 393 20.44 -3.13 -15.37
C ILE A 393 19.39 -2.23 -16.04
N GLY A 394 18.22 -2.06 -15.44
CA GLY A 394 17.12 -1.25 -15.99
C GLY A 394 17.31 0.27 -15.91
N VAL A 395 18.35 0.78 -15.24
CA VAL A 395 18.60 2.22 -15.12
C VAL A 395 18.99 2.81 -16.48
N LYS A 396 18.22 3.79 -16.97
CA LYS A 396 18.40 4.35 -18.32
C LYS A 396 19.69 5.18 -18.44
N SER A 397 20.40 5.00 -19.55
CA SER A 397 21.66 5.68 -19.89
C SER A 397 21.51 7.17 -20.26
N SER A 398 20.29 7.69 -20.45
CA SER A 398 20.04 9.11 -20.69
C SER A 398 20.57 10.01 -19.56
N SER A 399 20.90 9.42 -18.41
CA SER A 399 21.48 10.09 -17.24
C SER A 399 23.02 10.14 -17.24
N GLY A 400 23.71 9.64 -18.28
CA GLY A 400 25.16 9.82 -18.48
C GLY A 400 25.88 8.59 -19.06
N ALA A 401 26.97 8.82 -19.82
CA ALA A 401 27.74 7.76 -20.49
C ALA A 401 28.34 6.71 -19.53
N GLY A 402 28.59 7.06 -18.27
CA GLY A 402 29.11 6.15 -17.25
C GLY A 402 28.13 5.04 -16.86
N LEU A 403 26.83 5.33 -16.76
CA LEU A 403 25.82 4.36 -16.32
C LEU A 403 25.67 3.19 -17.29
N SER A 404 25.79 3.45 -18.59
CA SER A 404 25.76 2.40 -19.60
C SER A 404 26.91 1.40 -19.44
N ALA A 405 28.08 1.85 -18.99
CA ALA A 405 29.22 0.97 -18.74
C ALA A 405 29.02 0.15 -17.45
N ILE A 406 28.50 0.78 -16.40
CA ILE A 406 28.20 0.14 -15.12
C ILE A 406 27.18 -1.00 -15.31
N THR A 407 26.04 -0.70 -15.95
CA THR A 407 24.98 -1.68 -16.23
C THR A 407 25.47 -2.85 -17.09
N HIS A 408 26.29 -2.58 -18.10
CA HIS A 408 26.87 -3.62 -18.94
C HIS A 408 27.84 -4.52 -18.16
N ARG A 409 28.70 -3.95 -17.31
CA ARG A 409 29.61 -4.73 -16.44
C ARG A 409 28.83 -5.63 -15.48
N ILE A 410 27.76 -5.12 -14.87
CA ILE A 410 26.89 -5.90 -13.97
C ILE A 410 26.25 -7.06 -14.76
N PHE A 411 25.70 -6.80 -15.94
CA PHE A 411 25.14 -7.83 -16.81
C PHE A 411 26.16 -8.92 -17.14
N LEU A 412 27.38 -8.56 -17.54
CA LEU A 412 28.43 -9.55 -17.82
C LEU A 412 28.87 -10.31 -16.56
N GLY A 413 28.89 -9.67 -15.39
CA GLY A 413 29.19 -10.32 -14.12
C GLY A 413 28.20 -11.42 -13.74
N ILE A 414 26.90 -11.22 -13.99
CA ILE A 414 25.86 -12.21 -13.69
C ILE A 414 25.66 -13.24 -14.81
N ALA A 415 25.87 -12.84 -16.07
CA ALA A 415 25.62 -13.67 -17.24
C ALA A 415 26.86 -14.48 -17.67
N GLY A 416 28.05 -14.06 -17.24
CA GLY A 416 29.34 -14.53 -17.72
C GLY A 416 29.72 -13.91 -19.07
N GLU A 417 31.02 -13.70 -19.30
CA GLU A 417 31.53 -13.09 -20.55
C GLU A 417 31.35 -13.99 -21.77
N ALA A 418 31.37 -15.31 -21.58
CA ALA A 418 31.18 -16.29 -22.66
C ALA A 418 29.69 -16.60 -22.84
N ASN A 419 29.10 -16.13 -23.94
CA ASN A 419 27.70 -16.36 -24.33
C ASN A 419 26.68 -15.88 -23.28
N PRO A 420 26.71 -14.60 -22.86
CA PRO A 420 25.91 -14.07 -21.75
C PRO A 420 24.40 -14.32 -21.91
N LEU A 421 23.85 -14.02 -23.09
CA LEU A 421 22.43 -14.25 -23.39
C LEU A 421 22.05 -15.73 -23.26
N GLN A 422 22.89 -16.64 -23.76
CA GLN A 422 22.62 -18.08 -23.69
C GLN A 422 22.61 -18.59 -22.25
N ASN A 423 23.52 -18.08 -21.41
CA ASN A 423 23.60 -18.42 -19.99
C ASN A 423 22.38 -17.94 -19.21
N LEU A 424 21.79 -16.80 -19.57
CA LEU A 424 20.54 -16.32 -18.97
C LEU A 424 19.30 -17.00 -19.53
N MET A 425 19.32 -17.38 -20.82
CA MET A 425 18.20 -18.07 -21.48
C MET A 425 17.83 -19.41 -20.81
N ARG A 426 18.75 -20.07 -20.09
CA ARG A 426 18.42 -21.28 -19.32
C ARG A 426 17.35 -21.03 -18.26
N TYR A 427 17.34 -19.84 -17.65
CA TYR A 427 16.33 -19.44 -16.67
C TYR A 427 15.00 -19.08 -17.36
N ALA A 428 15.06 -18.43 -18.53
CA ALA A 428 13.89 -18.13 -19.36
C ALA A 428 13.22 -19.39 -19.95
N LYS A 429 13.93 -20.51 -19.98
CA LYS A 429 13.44 -21.83 -20.41
C LYS A 429 13.16 -22.78 -19.24
N ALA A 430 13.23 -22.30 -18.00
CA ALA A 430 13.00 -23.12 -16.82
C ALA A 430 11.52 -23.52 -16.68
N ALA A 431 11.27 -24.63 -15.97
CA ALA A 431 9.93 -25.16 -15.75
C ALA A 431 9.05 -24.22 -14.91
N PHE A 432 9.64 -23.59 -13.88
CA PHE A 432 8.96 -22.69 -12.96
C PHE A 432 8.86 -21.27 -13.53
N GLU A 433 7.70 -20.62 -13.35
CA GLU A 433 7.39 -19.31 -13.94
C GLU A 433 8.28 -18.21 -13.37
N GLU A 434 8.60 -18.30 -12.08
CA GLU A 434 9.38 -17.33 -11.31
C GLU A 434 10.79 -17.16 -11.90
N ASN A 435 11.43 -18.28 -12.28
CA ASN A 435 12.70 -18.28 -12.99
C ASN A 435 12.60 -17.59 -14.35
N ARG A 436 11.51 -17.85 -15.09
CA ARG A 436 11.32 -17.26 -16.41
C ARG A 436 11.10 -15.75 -16.30
N VAL A 437 10.24 -15.32 -15.37
CA VAL A 437 9.95 -13.91 -15.08
C VAL A 437 11.22 -13.15 -14.69
N ALA A 438 12.06 -13.72 -13.80
CA ALA A 438 13.32 -13.09 -13.41
C ALA A 438 14.28 -12.90 -14.61
N ALA A 439 14.36 -13.90 -15.50
CA ALA A 439 15.17 -13.78 -16.71
C ALA A 439 14.61 -12.72 -17.68
N TYR A 440 13.28 -12.70 -17.88
CA TYR A 440 12.63 -11.69 -18.70
C TYR A 440 12.82 -10.27 -18.15
N ALA A 441 12.85 -10.08 -16.83
CA ALA A 441 13.14 -8.80 -16.22
C ALA A 441 14.54 -8.29 -16.60
N ILE A 442 15.56 -9.15 -16.56
CA ILE A 442 16.92 -8.80 -17.01
C ILE A 442 16.93 -8.45 -18.51
N PHE A 443 16.29 -9.27 -19.35
CA PHE A 443 16.21 -9.02 -20.79
C PHE A 443 15.51 -7.70 -21.12
N LYS A 444 14.46 -7.36 -20.37
CA LYS A 444 13.77 -6.08 -20.50
C LYS A 444 14.68 -4.92 -20.10
N GLY A 445 15.43 -5.05 -19.00
CA GLY A 445 16.40 -4.06 -18.55
C GLY A 445 17.48 -3.80 -19.60
N MET A 446 18.13 -4.86 -20.11
CA MET A 446 19.20 -4.70 -21.11
C MET A 446 18.68 -4.09 -22.44
N ALA A 447 17.43 -4.38 -22.82
CA ALA A 447 16.84 -3.82 -24.03
C ALA A 447 16.70 -2.29 -23.99
N MET A 448 16.76 -1.68 -22.80
CA MET A 448 16.79 -0.23 -22.63
C MET A 448 18.13 0.41 -23.01
N HIS A 449 19.16 -0.39 -23.30
CA HIS A 449 20.51 0.07 -23.59
C HIS A 449 21.01 -0.31 -24.99
N ASP A 450 21.85 0.53 -25.57
CA ASP A 450 22.48 0.27 -26.87
C ASP A 450 23.36 -0.98 -26.86
N TRP A 451 24.12 -1.22 -25.78
CA TRP A 451 24.92 -2.43 -25.66
C TRP A 451 24.03 -3.68 -25.64
N GLY A 452 22.86 -3.61 -25.00
CA GLY A 452 21.91 -4.72 -24.96
C GLY A 452 21.30 -4.97 -26.34
N LEU A 453 20.99 -3.93 -27.11
CA LEU A 453 20.56 -4.08 -28.50
C LEU A 453 21.63 -4.77 -29.37
N ARG A 454 22.92 -4.47 -29.16
CA ARG A 454 24.02 -5.14 -29.85
C ARG A 454 24.10 -6.62 -29.48
N GLU A 455 24.02 -6.96 -28.19
CA GLU A 455 23.97 -8.36 -27.72
C GLU A 455 22.82 -9.13 -28.40
N ILE A 456 21.65 -8.50 -28.51
CA ILE A 456 20.48 -9.08 -29.19
C ILE A 456 20.74 -9.27 -30.68
N ASN A 457 21.36 -8.29 -31.35
CA ASN A 457 21.66 -8.36 -32.79
C ASN A 457 22.60 -9.52 -33.12
N TYR A 458 23.52 -9.86 -32.21
CA TYR A 458 24.48 -10.94 -32.40
C TYR A 458 23.93 -12.33 -32.02
N SER A 459 22.71 -12.44 -31.48
CA SER A 459 22.16 -13.71 -30.99
C SER A 459 20.87 -14.12 -31.72
N TYR A 460 21.02 -14.83 -32.85
CA TYR A 460 19.88 -15.37 -33.61
C TYR A 460 18.99 -16.32 -32.79
N ASP A 461 19.58 -17.10 -31.89
CA ASP A 461 18.85 -18.02 -31.00
C ASP A 461 17.97 -17.25 -30.01
N PHE A 462 18.47 -16.14 -29.48
CA PHE A 462 17.70 -15.28 -28.58
C PHE A 462 16.55 -14.59 -29.30
N VAL A 463 16.80 -14.05 -30.50
CA VAL A 463 15.76 -13.45 -31.36
C VAL A 463 14.67 -14.47 -31.68
N SER A 464 15.05 -15.68 -32.08
CA SER A 464 14.11 -16.76 -32.38
C SER A 464 13.31 -17.17 -31.15
N PHE A 465 13.97 -17.28 -29.99
CA PHE A 465 13.33 -17.52 -28.72
C PHE A 465 12.28 -16.45 -28.41
N LEU A 466 12.60 -15.16 -28.50
CA LEU A 466 11.65 -14.07 -28.21
C LEU A 466 10.43 -14.05 -29.14
N MET A 467 10.60 -14.44 -30.41
CA MET A 467 9.53 -14.41 -31.40
C MET A 467 8.58 -15.61 -31.34
N ASP A 468 8.98 -16.71 -30.70
CA ASP A 468 8.15 -17.90 -30.57
C ASP A 468 7.16 -17.77 -29.40
N ARG A 469 5.87 -17.62 -29.71
CA ARG A 469 4.80 -17.52 -28.70
C ARG A 469 4.41 -18.85 -28.07
N GLN A 470 4.76 -19.98 -28.71
CA GLN A 470 4.30 -21.30 -28.30
C GLN A 470 5.16 -21.88 -27.18
N ILE A 471 6.43 -21.47 -27.09
CA ILE A 471 7.37 -22.00 -26.09
C ILE A 471 7.13 -21.47 -24.67
N GLU A 472 6.34 -20.40 -24.51
CA GLU A 472 6.00 -19.88 -23.19
C GLU A 472 4.61 -20.41 -22.78
N PRO A 473 4.52 -21.28 -21.76
CA PRO A 473 3.26 -21.92 -21.40
C PRO A 473 2.29 -20.98 -20.66
N SER A 474 2.79 -19.99 -19.91
CA SER A 474 1.95 -19.23 -18.98
C SER A 474 1.51 -17.87 -19.52
N VAL A 475 0.41 -17.35 -18.96
CA VAL A 475 -0.12 -16.02 -19.32
C VAL A 475 0.86 -14.94 -18.91
N THR A 476 1.27 -14.94 -17.64
CA THR A 476 2.26 -14.01 -17.08
C THR A 476 3.57 -14.04 -17.87
N GLY A 477 4.08 -15.23 -18.20
CA GLY A 477 5.31 -15.38 -18.98
C GLY A 477 5.18 -14.77 -20.38
N LYS A 478 4.04 -14.95 -21.06
CA LYS A 478 3.79 -14.35 -22.38
C LYS A 478 3.77 -12.83 -22.32
N GLU A 479 3.16 -12.26 -21.28
CA GLU A 479 3.13 -10.82 -21.05
C GLU A 479 4.53 -10.26 -20.79
N TRP A 480 5.31 -10.94 -19.94
CA TRP A 480 6.70 -10.54 -19.68
C TRP A 480 7.56 -10.61 -20.93
N LYS A 481 7.51 -11.72 -21.66
CA LYS A 481 8.24 -11.91 -22.92
C LYS A 481 7.85 -10.86 -23.97
N TYR A 482 6.56 -10.56 -24.08
CA TYR A 482 6.07 -9.47 -24.91
C TYR A 482 6.61 -8.11 -24.46
N SER A 483 6.67 -7.85 -23.15
CA SER A 483 7.23 -6.61 -22.61
C SER A 483 8.72 -6.42 -22.93
N VAL A 484 9.49 -7.51 -23.06
CA VAL A 484 10.88 -7.48 -23.54
C VAL A 484 10.91 -6.97 -24.98
N VAL A 485 10.09 -7.54 -25.87
CA VAL A 485 10.02 -7.12 -27.28
C VAL A 485 9.54 -5.66 -27.42
N GLN A 486 8.61 -5.23 -26.57
CA GLN A 486 8.20 -3.83 -26.50
C GLN A 486 9.36 -2.92 -26.09
N ALA A 487 10.14 -3.30 -25.07
CA ALA A 487 11.29 -2.52 -24.62
C ALA A 487 12.34 -2.38 -25.74
N ILE A 488 12.61 -3.46 -26.48
CA ILE A 488 13.47 -3.43 -27.68
C ILE A 488 12.95 -2.41 -28.70
N CYS A 489 11.67 -2.49 -29.06
CA CYS A 489 11.08 -1.59 -30.06
C CYS A 489 10.98 -0.13 -29.59
N SER A 490 10.93 0.10 -28.29
CA SER A 490 10.81 1.43 -27.69
C SER A 490 12.16 2.10 -27.46
N ASN A 491 13.26 1.38 -27.64
CA ASN A 491 14.59 1.96 -27.56
C ASN A 491 14.83 2.92 -28.74
N PRO A 492 15.24 4.19 -28.50
CA PRO A 492 15.43 5.19 -29.55
C PRO A 492 16.37 4.75 -30.68
N ASN A 493 17.39 3.96 -30.36
CA ASN A 493 18.43 3.55 -31.29
C ASN A 493 18.16 2.17 -31.92
N ALA A 494 16.99 1.57 -31.68
CA ALA A 494 16.67 0.22 -32.14
C ALA A 494 16.76 0.07 -33.67
N ASN A 495 16.26 1.04 -34.44
CA ASN A 495 16.30 0.98 -35.91
C ASN A 495 17.71 1.17 -36.49
N GLU A 496 18.63 1.76 -35.71
CA GLU A 496 20.01 1.99 -36.13
C GLU A 496 20.91 0.82 -35.77
N ILE A 497 20.68 0.17 -34.63
CA ILE A 497 21.53 -0.90 -34.10
C ILE A 497 21.09 -2.28 -34.58
N LEU A 498 19.78 -2.55 -34.67
CA LEU A 498 19.27 -3.86 -35.07
C LEU A 498 19.15 -3.99 -36.59
N ASP A 499 19.39 -5.20 -37.09
CA ASP A 499 19.13 -5.50 -38.50
C ASP A 499 17.66 -5.22 -38.86
N ALA A 500 17.45 -4.60 -40.02
CA ALA A 500 16.12 -4.18 -40.50
C ALA A 500 15.08 -5.32 -40.49
N ASN A 501 15.52 -6.56 -40.74
CA ASN A 501 14.67 -7.74 -40.66
C ASN A 501 14.24 -8.05 -39.21
N ILE A 502 15.19 -8.04 -38.27
CA ILE A 502 14.94 -8.31 -36.85
C ILE A 502 13.97 -7.28 -36.29
N ILE A 503 14.24 -5.99 -36.45
CA ILE A 503 13.37 -4.93 -35.93
C ILE A 503 11.99 -4.94 -36.57
N GLY A 504 11.89 -5.18 -37.89
CA GLY A 504 10.60 -5.29 -38.58
C GLY A 504 9.74 -6.44 -38.05
N ARG A 505 10.35 -7.58 -37.72
CA ARG A 505 9.67 -8.72 -37.09
C ARG A 505 9.25 -8.42 -35.66
N PHE A 506 10.08 -7.77 -34.85
CA PHE A 506 9.70 -7.36 -33.50
C PHE A 506 8.56 -6.34 -33.50
N GLN A 507 8.58 -5.34 -34.37
CA GLN A 507 7.47 -4.38 -34.52
C GLN A 507 6.17 -5.07 -34.92
N ARG A 508 6.23 -6.06 -35.80
CA ARG A 508 5.07 -6.90 -36.13
C ARG A 508 4.60 -7.69 -34.92
N TYR A 509 5.51 -8.32 -34.18
CA TYR A 509 5.19 -9.08 -32.98
C TYR A 509 4.46 -8.21 -31.94
N VAL A 510 4.92 -6.97 -31.73
CA VAL A 510 4.27 -5.99 -30.84
C VAL A 510 2.86 -5.65 -31.31
N ARG A 511 2.67 -5.35 -32.60
CA ARG A 511 1.33 -5.03 -33.16
C ARG A 511 0.32 -6.18 -33.03
N GLU A 512 0.78 -7.42 -33.15
CA GLU A 512 -0.06 -8.61 -33.04
C GLU A 512 -0.43 -8.94 -31.59
N GLY A 513 0.36 -8.50 -30.62
CA GLY A 513 0.15 -8.76 -29.20
C GLY A 513 0.72 -10.10 -28.70
N PRO A 514 0.67 -10.31 -27.36
CA PRO A 514 1.28 -11.47 -26.69
C PRO A 514 0.60 -12.82 -26.99
N PHE A 515 -0.70 -12.81 -27.30
CA PHE A 515 -1.51 -14.03 -27.45
C PHE A 515 -1.88 -14.38 -28.90
N TYR A 516 -1.28 -13.69 -29.88
CA TYR A 516 -1.57 -13.93 -31.28
C TYR A 516 -1.27 -15.39 -31.70
N LYS A 517 -2.26 -16.02 -32.35
CA LYS A 517 -2.11 -17.30 -33.04
C LYS A 517 -2.36 -17.03 -34.52
N GLY A 518 -1.38 -17.36 -35.37
CA GLY A 518 -1.56 -17.28 -36.82
C GLY A 518 -2.71 -18.19 -37.26
N VAL A 519 -3.46 -17.76 -38.27
CA VAL A 519 -4.45 -18.63 -38.92
C VAL A 519 -3.66 -19.61 -39.79
N GLU A 520 -3.61 -20.88 -39.41
CA GLU A 520 -3.12 -21.92 -40.33
C GLU A 520 -4.13 -22.07 -41.47
N PRO A 521 -3.72 -21.94 -42.74
CA PRO A 521 -4.59 -22.24 -43.85
C PRO A 521 -4.92 -23.74 -43.82
N VAL A 522 -6.18 -24.08 -43.59
CA VAL A 522 -6.68 -25.46 -43.73
C VAL A 522 -6.55 -25.82 -45.20
N VAL A 523 -5.56 -26.64 -45.54
CA VAL A 523 -5.47 -27.25 -46.87
C VAL A 523 -6.57 -28.29 -46.93
N ALA A 524 -7.67 -27.96 -47.63
CA ALA A 524 -8.68 -28.93 -48.00
C ALA A 524 -8.03 -29.96 -48.93
N LEU A 525 -7.73 -31.15 -48.41
CA LEU A 525 -7.48 -32.33 -49.23
C LEU A 525 -8.83 -32.72 -49.86
N GLU A 526 -9.07 -32.26 -51.09
CA GLU A 526 -10.08 -32.88 -51.95
C GLU A 526 -9.59 -34.28 -52.33
N SER A 527 -10.20 -35.28 -51.72
CA SER A 527 -10.09 -36.68 -52.15
C SER A 527 -10.86 -36.84 -53.47
N GLY A 528 -10.12 -36.96 -54.58
CA GLY A 528 -10.65 -37.39 -55.88
C GLY A 528 -10.79 -38.91 -55.99
#